data_AF-A0A2K4ZC52-F1
#
_entry.id   AF-A0A2K4ZC52-F1
#
_cell.length_a   1.000
_cell.length_b   1.000
_cell.length_c   1.000
_cell.angle_alpha   90.00
_cell.angle_beta   90.00
_cell.angle_gamma   90.00
#
_symmetry.space_group_name_H-M   'P 1'
#
loop_
_entity.id
_entity.type
_entity.pdbx_description
1 polymer ?
#
loop_
_entity_poly.entity_id
_entity_poly.type
_entity_poly.pdbx_seq_one_letter_code
_entity_poly.pdbx_strand_id
1 'polypeptide(L)'
;MQMEKCSFLYVDEFDAFYHTDLAKAVVRKIIEIPNIQAVFTSHNTDLMSNDLLRPDCIFKLEDNRIRPFSELTDKALREAHNLQKMYKAGAFND
;
A
#
# COMPACT_ATOMS: atom_id res chain seq x y z
N MET A 1 -2.98 -0.77 25.83
CA MET A 1 -2.51 -1.67 24.75
C MET A 1 -1.04 -1.38 24.51
N GLN A 2 -0.17 -2.39 24.34
CA GLN A 2 1.28 -2.23 24.12
C GLN A 2 1.69 -1.41 22.86
N MET A 3 0.72 -0.96 22.06
CA MET A 3 0.93 -0.12 20.87
C MET A 3 1.45 1.30 21.16
N GLU A 4 1.27 1.85 22.37
CA GLU A 4 1.73 3.22 22.69
C GLU A 4 3.25 3.41 22.60
N LYS A 5 4.03 2.32 22.59
CA LYS A 5 5.50 2.34 22.41
C LYS A 5 5.96 1.74 21.08
N CYS A 6 5.05 1.40 20.19
CA CYS A 6 5.38 0.77 18.91
C CYS A 6 5.78 1.85 17.90
N SER A 7 7.05 1.89 17.52
CA SER A 7 7.56 2.79 16.47
C SER A 7 7.49 2.17 15.07
N PHE A 8 7.39 0.85 14.97
CA PHE A 8 7.41 0.13 13.70
C PHE A 8 6.45 -1.07 13.72
N LEU A 9 5.58 -1.14 12.71
CA LEU A 9 4.64 -2.23 12.49
C LEU A 9 4.93 -2.90 11.15
N TYR A 10 5.09 -4.22 11.17
CA TYR A 10 5.10 -5.05 9.97
C TYR A 10 3.98 -6.07 10.04
N VAL A 11 3.17 -6.19 8.99
CA VAL A 11 2.11 -7.21 8.90
C VAL A 11 2.13 -7.84 7.52
N ASP A 12 2.33 -9.14 7.47
CA ASP A 12 2.29 -9.91 6.23
C ASP A 12 0.85 -10.35 5.91
N GLU A 13 0.42 -10.21 4.66
CA GLU A 13 -0.91 -10.57 4.14
C GLU A 13 -2.06 -10.20 5.08
N PHE A 14 -2.05 -8.95 5.56
CA PHE A 14 -2.90 -8.53 6.68
C PHE A 14 -4.42 -8.67 6.42
N ASP A 15 -4.82 -8.72 5.14
CA ASP A 15 -6.21 -8.73 4.71
C ASP A 15 -6.62 -10.01 3.95
N ALA A 16 -5.86 -11.10 4.05
CA ALA A 16 -6.10 -12.37 3.33
C ALA A 16 -7.55 -12.90 3.42
N PHE A 17 -8.30 -12.54 4.46
CA PHE A 17 -9.69 -12.96 4.68
C PHE A 17 -10.68 -11.80 4.85
N TYR A 18 -10.25 -10.56 4.61
CA TYR A 18 -11.10 -9.40 4.81
C TYR A 18 -11.82 -8.99 3.53
N HIS A 19 -13.05 -8.52 3.67
CA HIS A 19 -13.70 -7.75 2.62
C HIS A 19 -12.91 -6.44 2.40
N THR A 20 -12.84 -5.96 1.16
CA THR A 20 -12.08 -4.76 0.77
C THR A 20 -12.33 -3.56 1.69
N ASP A 21 -13.59 -3.29 2.06
CA ASP A 21 -13.90 -2.15 2.93
C ASP A 21 -13.34 -2.30 4.35
N LEU A 22 -13.30 -3.52 4.87
CA LEU A 22 -12.69 -3.82 6.15
C LEU A 22 -11.16 -3.65 6.07
N ALA A 23 -10.54 -4.15 5.01
CA ALA A 23 -9.10 -3.96 4.77
C ALA A 23 -8.74 -2.47 4.76
N LYS A 24 -9.49 -1.64 4.03
CA LYS A 24 -9.33 -0.18 4.02
C LYS A 24 -9.51 0.45 5.40
N ALA A 25 -10.49 -0.02 6.18
CA ALA A 25 -10.72 0.49 7.53
C ALA A 25 -9.55 0.17 8.48
N VAL A 26 -8.98 -1.03 8.38
CA VAL A 26 -7.79 -1.41 9.17
C VAL A 26 -6.59 -0.53 8.82
N VAL A 27 -6.32 -0.32 7.53
CA VAL A 27 -5.22 0.55 7.09
C VAL A 27 -5.40 1.98 7.61
N ARG A 28 -6.61 2.54 7.57
CA ARG A 28 -6.88 3.87 8.15
C ARG A 28 -6.57 3.90 9.66
N LYS A 29 -6.97 2.86 10.39
CA LYS A 29 -6.67 2.77 11.83
C LYS A 29 -5.17 2.69 12.11
N ILE A 30 -4.40 2.02 11.26
CA ILE A 30 -2.94 1.98 11.37
C ILE A 30 -2.34 3.37 11.13
N ILE A 31 -2.79 4.09 10.10
CA ILE A 31 -2.30 5.43 9.74
C ILE A 31 -2.62 6.48 10.82
N GLU A 32 -3.72 6.30 11.56
CA GLU A 32 -4.11 7.17 12.68
C GLU A 32 -3.20 7.02 13.92
N ILE A 33 -2.36 5.98 13.99
CA ILE A 33 -1.47 5.78 15.14
C ILE A 33 -0.32 6.79 15.04
N PRO A 34 -0.14 7.67 16.04
CA PRO A 34 0.92 8.66 16.00
C PRO A 34 2.31 8.01 16.10
N ASN A 35 3.28 8.56 15.36
CA ASN A 35 4.69 8.18 15.41
C ASN A 35 4.99 6.71 15.06
N ILE A 36 4.14 6.07 14.24
CA ILE A 36 4.40 4.72 13.73
C ILE A 36 4.86 4.76 12.28
N GLN A 37 5.83 3.91 11.93
CA GLN A 37 6.08 3.51 10.56
C GLN A 37 5.46 2.13 10.34
N ALA A 38 4.58 2.01 9.34
CA ALA A 38 3.91 0.75 9.02
C ALA A 38 4.32 0.25 7.64
N VAL A 39 4.62 -1.04 7.55
CA VAL A 39 4.81 -1.78 6.30
C VAL A 39 3.86 -2.97 6.34
N PHE A 40 3.10 -3.17 5.27
CA PHE A 40 2.24 -4.34 5.16
C PHE A 40 2.20 -4.82 3.71
N THR A 41 2.00 -6.12 3.56
CA THR A 41 1.86 -6.77 2.25
C THR A 41 0.40 -7.15 2.04
N SER A 42 -0.04 -7.12 0.79
CA SER A 42 -1.40 -7.49 0.41
C SER A 42 -1.46 -7.78 -1.09
N HIS A 43 -2.34 -8.70 -1.48
CA HIS A 43 -2.73 -8.92 -2.87
C HIS A 43 -3.91 -8.02 -3.30
N ASN A 44 -4.50 -7.26 -2.38
CA ASN A 44 -5.69 -6.46 -2.63
C ASN A 44 -5.35 -5.13 -3.32
N THR A 45 -5.46 -5.13 -4.64
CA THR A 45 -5.22 -3.93 -5.45
C THR A 45 -6.17 -2.76 -5.14
N ASP A 46 -7.32 -2.99 -4.47
CA ASP A 46 -8.22 -1.90 -4.06
C ASP A 46 -7.60 -0.99 -2.99
N LEU A 47 -6.52 -1.44 -2.32
CA LEU A 47 -5.75 -0.62 -1.39
C LEU A 47 -4.84 0.39 -2.10
N MET A 48 -4.60 0.22 -3.42
CA MET A 48 -3.80 1.14 -4.24
C MET A 48 -4.59 2.43 -4.56
N SER A 49 -4.86 3.23 -3.53
CA SER A 49 -5.56 4.51 -3.60
C SER A 49 -4.74 5.62 -2.96
N ASN A 50 -4.65 6.77 -3.63
CA ASN A 50 -3.98 7.98 -3.10
C ASN A 50 -4.66 8.52 -1.84
N ASP A 51 -5.95 8.20 -1.64
CA ASP A 51 -6.72 8.60 -0.45
C ASP A 51 -6.38 7.72 0.77
N LEU A 52 -5.72 6.59 0.55
CA LEU A 52 -5.39 5.63 1.59
C LEU A 52 -3.88 5.55 1.83
N LEU A 53 -3.10 5.46 0.75
CA LEU A 53 -1.67 5.27 0.79
C LEU A 53 -0.97 6.39 0.05
N ARG A 54 0.22 6.71 0.55
CA ARG A 54 1.14 7.58 -0.18
C ARG A 54 1.60 6.86 -1.46
N PRO A 55 1.35 7.43 -2.66
CA PRO A 55 1.70 6.78 -3.93
C PRO A 55 3.19 6.44 -4.07
N ASP A 56 4.04 7.29 -3.49
CA ASP A 56 5.50 7.14 -3.43
C ASP A 56 5.98 6.09 -2.42
N CYS A 57 5.05 5.40 -1.74
CA CYS A 57 5.34 4.34 -0.77
C CYS A 57 4.69 3.00 -1.16
N ILE A 58 4.32 2.83 -2.43
CA ILE A 58 3.78 1.57 -2.95
C ILE A 58 4.90 0.83 -3.69
N PHE A 59 5.04 -0.47 -3.39
CA PHE A 59 6.08 -1.33 -3.93
C PHE A 59 5.45 -2.54 -4.61
N LYS A 60 5.98 -2.93 -5.77
CA LYS A 60 5.66 -4.19 -6.44
C LYS A 60 6.61 -5.27 -5.94
N LEU A 61 6.05 -6.37 -5.45
CA LEU A 61 6.77 -7.58 -5.08
C LEU A 61 6.54 -8.60 -6.18
N GLU A 62 7.58 -8.93 -6.93
CA GLU A 62 7.51 -9.85 -8.08
C GLU A 62 8.89 -10.47 -8.31
N ASP A 63 8.94 -11.77 -8.64
CA ASP A 63 10.19 -12.48 -8.96
C ASP A 63 11.32 -12.29 -7.92
N ASN A 64 10.97 -12.34 -6.63
CA ASN A 64 11.89 -12.08 -5.50
C ASN A 64 12.55 -10.68 -5.54
N ARG A 65 11.91 -9.71 -6.18
CA ARG A 65 12.34 -8.31 -6.22
C ARG A 65 11.29 -7.41 -5.61
N ILE A 66 11.75 -6.35 -4.95
CA ILE A 66 10.92 -5.27 -4.43
C ILE A 66 11.28 -4.03 -5.23
N ARG A 67 10.35 -3.50 -6.01
CA ARG A 67 10.55 -2.29 -6.83
C ARG A 67 9.52 -1.23 -6.45
N PRO A 68 9.91 0.01 -6.14
CA PRO A 68 8.96 1.07 -5.89
C PRO A 68 8.20 1.41 -7.18
N PHE A 69 6.92 1.73 -7.09
CA PHE A 69 6.12 2.10 -8.26
C PHE A 69 6.69 3.30 -9.02
N SER A 70 7.42 4.19 -8.33
CA SER A 70 8.07 5.35 -8.94
C SER A 70 9.20 5.00 -9.91
N GLU A 71 9.73 3.76 -9.86
CA GLU A 71 10.73 3.27 -10.82
C GLU A 71 10.11 2.44 -11.95
N LEU A 72 8.83 2.10 -11.83
CA LEU A 72 8.12 1.23 -12.78
C LEU A 72 7.24 2.01 -13.76
N THR A 73 7.23 3.34 -13.67
CA THR A 73 6.44 4.19 -14.55
C THR A 73 7.05 5.57 -14.70
N ASP A 74 6.97 6.15 -15.90
CA ASP A 74 7.33 7.55 -16.15
C ASP A 74 6.23 8.54 -15.71
N LYS A 75 5.07 8.02 -15.26
CA LYS A 75 3.94 8.86 -14.85
C LYS A 75 4.15 9.45 -13.45
N ALA A 76 3.75 10.71 -13.29
CA ALA A 76 3.73 11.36 -11.98
C ALA A 76 2.66 10.72 -11.06
N LEU A 77 3.10 9.84 -10.15
CA LEU A 77 2.21 9.08 -9.26
C LEU A 77 1.31 9.95 -8.39
N ARG A 78 1.79 11.13 -7.96
CA ARG A 78 1.03 12.08 -7.14
C ARG A 78 -0.12 12.74 -7.91
N GLU A 79 -0.02 12.81 -9.24
CA GLU A 79 -1.05 13.38 -10.12
C GLU A 79 -2.02 12.32 -10.66
N ALA A 80 -1.65 11.04 -10.55
CA ALA A 80 -2.46 9.93 -11.02
C ALA A 80 -3.74 9.79 -10.20
N HIS A 81 -4.89 9.95 -10.84
CA HIS A 81 -6.21 9.85 -10.17
C HIS A 81 -6.63 8.42 -9.82
N ASN A 82 -5.97 7.38 -10.36
CA ASN A 82 -6.33 5.99 -10.07
C ASN A 82 -5.16 5.02 -10.30
N LEU A 83 -4.36 4.79 -9.25
CA LEU A 83 -3.22 3.87 -9.28
C LEU A 83 -3.64 2.42 -9.53
N GLN A 84 -4.77 1.99 -8.97
CA GLN A 84 -5.29 0.64 -9.21
C GLN A 84 -5.58 0.40 -10.70
N LYS A 85 -6.23 1.35 -11.38
CA LYS A 85 -6.53 1.25 -12.81
C LYS A 85 -5.24 1.22 -13.64
N MET A 86 -4.25 2.03 -13.27
CA MET A 86 -2.93 2.01 -13.90
C MET A 86 -2.26 0.65 -13.75
N TYR A 87 -2.31 0.07 -12.54
CA TYR A 87 -1.76 -1.25 -12.26
C TYR A 87 -2.43 -2.33 -13.10
N LYS A 88 -3.76 -2.35 -13.13
CA LYS A 88 -4.54 -3.29 -13.96
C LYS A 88 -4.31 -3.10 -15.47
N ALA A 89 -3.94 -1.89 -15.91
CA ALA A 89 -3.60 -1.59 -17.29
C ALA A 89 -2.13 -1.91 -17.66
N GLY A 90 -1.35 -2.44 -16.72
CA GLY A 90 0.04 -2.82 -16.96
C GLY A 90 1.05 -1.67 -16.93
N ALA A 91 0.68 -0.52 -16.33
CA ALA A 91 1.55 0.66 -16.27
C ALA A 91 2.81 0.49 -15.38
N PHE A 92 2.98 -0.68 -14.75
CA PHE A 92 4.07 -1.03 -13.83
C PHE A 92 4.68 -2.41 -14.15
N ASN A 93 4.69 -2.79 -15.42
CA ASN A 93 5.18 -4.10 -15.90
C ASN A 93 6.62 -4.07 -16.44
N ASP A 94 7.25 -2.88 -16.46
CA ASP A 94 8.64 -2.71 -16.86
C ASP A 94 9.62 -3.31 -15.83
#